data_AF-A0A972MAR8-F1
#
_entry.id   AF-A0A972MAR8-F1
#
_cell.length_a   1.000
_cell.length_b   1.000
_cell.length_c   1.000
_cell.angle_alpha   90.00
_cell.angle_beta   90.00
_cell.angle_gamma   90.00
#
_symmetry.space_group_name_H-M   'P 1'
#
loop_
_entity.id
_entity.type
_entity.pdbx_description
1 polymer ?
#
loop_
_entity_poly.entity_id
_entity_poly.type
_entity_poly.pdbx_seq_one_letter_code
_entity_poly.pdbx_strand_id
1 'polypeptide(L)'
;MSVSVERLREVNKRLKEKLAQRESGEAQFTIDAKNLVDSSSVESVNKKLLDKIPPSLAKTIEIDETSDRARLQNLVKLLELYRKLEINKKAPELDKLFIYKAMNISGIGLKEEDFGEIREGKYVQIIAITYEPDKSGKKKAKNISLGYFGKAETLSKDFKNEIIEFVLRWRYEKAFQNLKHYKVLLSRLK
;
A
#
# COMPACT_ATOMS: atom_id res chain seq x y z
N MET A 1 33.00 -34.62 12.72
CA MET A 1 31.65 -34.20 12.28
C MET A 1 31.62 -32.68 12.27
N SER A 2 31.05 -32.06 11.24
CA SER A 2 31.29 -30.64 10.91
C SER A 2 30.52 -29.68 11.83
N VAL A 3 31.21 -28.61 12.26
CA VAL A 3 30.74 -27.48 13.09
C VAL A 3 29.40 -26.87 12.62
N SER A 4 29.02 -27.10 11.37
CA SER A 4 27.75 -26.68 10.76
C SER A 4 26.53 -27.41 11.33
N VAL A 5 26.64 -28.71 11.64
CA VAL A 5 25.52 -29.52 12.13
C VAL A 5 25.17 -29.18 13.57
N GLU A 6 26.18 -28.87 14.39
CA GLU A 6 25.99 -28.45 15.78
C GLU A 6 25.31 -27.08 15.86
N ARG A 7 25.71 -26.12 15.01
CA ARG A 7 25.03 -24.83 14.91
C ARG A 7 23.56 -24.97 14.48
N LEU A 8 23.27 -25.85 13.52
CA LEU A 8 21.89 -26.13 13.09
C LEU A 8 21.04 -26.74 14.21
N ARG A 9 21.61 -27.61 15.04
CA ARG A 9 20.91 -28.18 16.21
C ARG A 9 20.61 -27.10 17.25
N GLU A 10 21.55 -26.19 17.49
CA GLU A 10 21.37 -25.12 18.46
C GLU A 10 20.34 -24.08 18.01
N VAL A 11 20.33 -23.71 16.73
CA VAL A 11 19.30 -22.83 16.15
C VAL A 11 17.91 -23.46 16.28
N ASN A 12 17.77 -24.76 15.98
CA ASN A 12 16.51 -25.46 16.12
C ASN A 12 16.03 -25.57 17.58
N LYS A 13 16.96 -25.74 18.52
CA LYS A 13 16.64 -25.74 19.96
C LYS A 13 16.09 -24.39 20.41
N ARG A 14 16.75 -23.28 20.03
CA ARG A 14 16.28 -21.91 20.33
C ARG A 14 14.93 -21.59 19.68
N LEU A 15 14.66 -22.13 18.49
CA LEU A 15 13.39 -21.94 17.80
C LEU A 15 12.24 -22.63 18.55
N LYS A 16 12.47 -23.86 19.02
CA LYS A 16 11.49 -24.62 19.82
C LYS A 16 11.22 -23.96 21.18
N GLU A 17 12.25 -23.45 21.84
CA GLU A 17 12.10 -22.72 23.10
C GLU A 17 11.29 -21.41 22.92
N LYS A 18 11.50 -20.68 21.81
CA LYS A 18 10.69 -19.49 21.48
C LYS A 18 9.23 -19.82 21.15
N LEU A 19 8.96 -20.96 20.51
CA LEU A 19 7.60 -21.41 20.24
C LEU A 19 6.88 -21.80 21.53
N ALA A 20 7.55 -22.55 22.42
CA ALA A 20 6.98 -22.91 23.73
C ALA A 20 6.72 -21.68 24.63
N GLN A 21 7.58 -20.65 24.56
CA GLN A 21 7.35 -19.37 25.24
C GLN A 21 6.21 -18.54 24.63
N ARG A 22 5.91 -18.72 23.35
CA ARG A 22 4.73 -18.11 22.70
C ARG A 22 3.44 -18.83 23.09
N GLU A 23 3.46 -20.16 23.15
CA GLU A 23 2.30 -20.98 23.52
C GLU A 23 1.93 -20.84 25.01
N SER A 24 2.89 -20.51 25.88
CA SER A 24 2.64 -20.23 27.31
C SER A 24 2.23 -18.79 27.62
N GLY A 25 2.22 -17.90 26.62
CA GLY A 25 1.84 -16.49 26.73
C GLY A 25 0.54 -16.12 26.03
N GLU A 26 -0.24 -17.10 25.55
CA GLU A 26 -1.55 -16.86 24.95
C GLU A 26 -2.57 -16.45 26.04
N ALA A 27 -2.64 -15.15 26.30
CA ALA A 27 -3.92 -14.54 26.61
C ALA A 27 -4.88 -14.91 25.48
N GLN A 28 -5.98 -15.60 25.82
CA GLN A 28 -7.06 -15.96 24.91
C GLN A 28 -7.43 -14.77 24.00
N PHE A 29 -7.00 -14.81 22.74
CA PHE A 29 -7.75 -14.21 21.65
C PHE A 29 -8.78 -15.27 21.22
N THR A 30 -9.83 -15.41 22.02
CA THR A 30 -11.07 -16.00 21.53
C THR A 30 -11.57 -15.08 20.42
N ILE A 31 -11.38 -15.50 19.17
CA ILE A 31 -12.18 -14.99 18.07
C ILE A 31 -13.59 -15.51 18.34
N ASP A 32 -14.38 -14.68 19.02
CA ASP A 32 -15.83 -14.88 19.12
C ASP A 32 -16.39 -14.91 17.70
N ALA A 33 -16.70 -16.11 17.22
CA ALA A 33 -17.53 -16.38 16.06
C ALA A 33 -19.01 -16.00 16.33
N LYS A 34 -19.22 -14.82 16.93
CA LYS A 34 -20.52 -14.22 17.27
C LYS A 34 -20.56 -12.74 16.92
N ASN A 35 -19.99 -12.37 15.78
CA ASN A 35 -20.39 -11.18 15.05
C ASN A 35 -20.97 -11.62 13.70
N LEU A 36 -22.19 -12.14 13.74
CA LEU A 36 -23.15 -11.85 12.67
C LEU A 36 -23.35 -10.34 12.71
N VAL A 37 -22.44 -9.61 12.07
CA VAL A 37 -22.57 -8.17 11.90
C VAL A 37 -23.82 -7.98 11.07
N ASP A 38 -24.82 -7.35 11.67
CA ASP A 38 -26.07 -6.96 11.01
C ASP A 38 -25.70 -6.30 9.68
N SER A 39 -26.06 -6.94 8.56
CA SER A 39 -25.71 -6.53 7.20
C SER A 39 -26.09 -5.07 6.95
N SER A 40 -27.19 -4.64 7.58
CA SER A 40 -27.71 -3.27 7.51
C SER A 40 -26.74 -2.22 8.09
N SER A 41 -25.93 -2.60 9.09
CA SER A 41 -24.96 -1.72 9.73
C SER A 41 -23.67 -1.56 8.90
N VAL A 42 -23.27 -2.59 8.16
CA VAL A 42 -22.08 -2.56 7.29
C VAL A 42 -22.36 -1.72 6.05
N GLU A 43 -23.52 -1.92 5.42
CA GLU A 43 -23.97 -1.16 4.24
C GLU A 43 -24.05 0.34 4.55
N SER A 44 -24.58 0.70 5.72
CA SER A 44 -24.65 2.10 6.18
C SER A 44 -23.26 2.74 6.35
N VAL A 45 -22.26 2.00 6.84
CA VAL A 45 -20.89 2.49 6.99
C VAL A 45 -20.17 2.59 5.65
N ASN A 46 -20.33 1.60 4.78
CA ASN A 46 -19.72 1.60 3.45
C ASN A 46 -20.23 2.75 2.60
N LYS A 47 -21.54 3.02 2.65
CA LYS A 47 -22.15 4.17 1.98
C LYS A 47 -21.51 5.49 2.40
N LYS A 48 -21.37 5.72 3.71
CA LYS A 48 -20.71 6.92 4.25
C LYS A 48 -19.24 7.08 3.82
N LEU A 49 -18.54 5.96 3.61
CA LEU A 49 -17.15 5.99 3.10
C LEU A 49 -17.14 6.28 1.61
N LEU A 50 -18.04 5.66 0.85
CA LEU A 50 -18.18 5.86 -0.59
C LEU A 50 -18.54 7.30 -0.93
N ASP A 51 -19.40 7.95 -0.14
CA ASP A 51 -19.78 9.36 -0.28
C ASP A 51 -18.58 10.33 -0.19
N LYS A 52 -17.48 9.91 0.45
CA LYS A 52 -16.24 10.70 0.56
C LYS A 52 -15.33 10.54 -0.67
N ILE A 53 -15.63 9.60 -1.55
CA ILE A 53 -14.83 9.30 -2.73
C ILE A 53 -15.48 9.96 -3.95
N PRO A 54 -14.73 10.72 -4.77
CA PRO A 54 -15.27 11.33 -5.98
C PRO A 54 -15.92 10.29 -6.90
N PRO A 55 -17.14 10.56 -7.44
CA PRO A 55 -17.83 9.60 -8.30
C PRO A 55 -17.05 9.21 -9.57
N SER A 56 -16.26 10.15 -10.14
CA SER A 56 -15.40 9.88 -11.30
C SER A 56 -14.33 8.83 -10.96
N LEU A 57 -13.73 8.94 -9.78
CA LEU A 57 -12.75 7.97 -9.30
C LEU A 57 -13.43 6.65 -9.00
N ALA A 58 -14.55 6.67 -8.28
CA ALA A 58 -15.29 5.47 -7.90
C ALA A 58 -15.64 4.63 -9.14
N LYS A 59 -16.08 5.29 -10.22
CA LYS A 59 -16.31 4.66 -11.52
C LYS A 59 -15.03 4.12 -12.16
N THR A 60 -13.94 4.89 -12.14
CA THR A 60 -12.67 4.52 -12.77
C THR A 60 -12.02 3.29 -12.14
N ILE A 61 -12.09 3.16 -10.81
CA ILE A 61 -11.52 2.01 -10.08
C ILE A 61 -12.56 0.94 -9.72
N GLU A 62 -13.80 1.13 -10.19
CA GLU A 62 -14.93 0.21 -10.04
C GLU A 62 -15.13 -0.21 -8.58
N ILE A 63 -15.48 0.77 -7.74
CA ILE A 63 -15.89 0.58 -6.35
C ILE A 63 -17.36 0.99 -6.18
N ASP A 64 -18.02 0.31 -5.25
CA ASP A 64 -19.42 0.50 -4.89
C ASP A 64 -19.64 0.15 -3.40
N GLU A 65 -20.89 0.16 -2.94
CA GLU A 65 -21.26 -0.11 -1.54
C GLU A 65 -20.93 -1.56 -1.12
N THR A 66 -20.79 -2.48 -2.07
CA THR A 66 -20.43 -3.90 -1.83
C THR A 66 -18.93 -4.11 -1.70
N SER A 67 -18.13 -3.10 -2.02
CA SER A 67 -16.68 -3.16 -1.92
C SER A 67 -16.23 -3.31 -0.47
N ASP A 68 -15.13 -4.05 -0.29
CA ASP A 68 -14.57 -4.28 1.04
C ASP A 68 -14.30 -2.98 1.80
N ARG A 69 -14.69 -2.97 3.08
CA ARG A 69 -14.58 -1.78 3.94
C ARG A 69 -13.14 -1.28 4.05
N ALA A 70 -12.15 -2.17 4.12
CA ALA A 70 -10.74 -1.77 4.20
C ALA A 70 -10.28 -1.09 2.91
N ARG A 71 -10.76 -1.54 1.74
CA ARG A 71 -10.52 -0.85 0.46
C ARG A 71 -11.11 0.55 0.45
N LEU A 72 -12.35 0.73 0.90
CA LEU A 72 -12.99 2.05 0.99
C LEU A 72 -12.25 2.97 1.97
N GLN A 73 -11.90 2.49 3.16
CA GLN A 73 -11.10 3.24 4.13
C GLN A 73 -9.72 3.62 3.59
N ASN A 74 -9.06 2.69 2.88
CA ASN A 74 -7.79 2.95 2.21
C ASN A 74 -7.89 4.10 1.21
N LEU A 75 -8.94 4.12 0.39
CA LEU A 75 -9.17 5.16 -0.61
C LEU A 75 -9.44 6.50 0.04
N VAL A 76 -10.32 6.57 1.04
CA VAL A 76 -10.57 7.81 1.78
C VAL A 76 -9.26 8.37 2.33
N LYS A 77 -8.42 7.52 2.95
CA LYS A 77 -7.13 7.97 3.48
C LYS A 77 -6.14 8.41 2.41
N LEU A 78 -6.10 7.70 1.29
CA LEU A 78 -5.29 8.07 0.12
C LEU A 78 -5.68 9.46 -0.40
N LEU A 79 -6.97 9.79 -0.44
CA LEU A 79 -7.48 11.08 -0.90
C LEU A 79 -7.14 12.23 0.05
N GLU A 80 -7.18 11.98 1.36
CA GLU A 80 -6.70 12.95 2.36
C GLU A 80 -5.22 13.27 2.14
N LEU A 81 -4.39 12.23 2.02
CA LEU A 81 -2.95 12.38 1.83
C LEU A 81 -2.60 13.00 0.47
N TYR A 82 -3.34 12.65 -0.59
CA TYR A 82 -3.19 13.23 -1.93
C TYR A 82 -3.31 14.76 -1.92
N ARG A 83 -4.26 15.30 -1.14
CA ARG A 83 -4.44 16.75 -0.94
C ARG A 83 -3.39 17.31 0.00
N LYS A 84 -3.14 16.64 1.13
CA LYS A 84 -2.22 17.11 2.17
C LYS A 84 -0.77 17.23 1.68
N LEU A 85 -0.31 16.26 0.90
CA LEU A 85 1.03 16.25 0.29
C LEU A 85 1.10 17.06 -1.02
N GLU A 86 0.03 17.77 -1.36
CA GLU A 86 -0.11 18.60 -2.56
C GLU A 86 0.19 17.88 -3.88
N ILE A 87 -0.03 16.56 -3.93
CA ILE A 87 0.19 15.74 -5.12
C ILE A 87 -0.72 16.19 -6.28
N ASN A 88 -1.89 16.74 -5.94
CA ASN A 88 -2.81 17.35 -6.88
C ASN A 88 -2.21 18.50 -7.69
N LYS A 89 -1.15 19.17 -7.21
CA LYS A 89 -0.48 20.22 -7.99
C LYS A 89 0.30 19.66 -9.19
N LYS A 90 0.75 18.40 -9.12
CA LYS A 90 1.52 17.73 -10.18
C LYS A 90 0.69 16.73 -10.98
N ALA A 91 -0.25 16.05 -10.33
CA ALA A 91 -1.19 15.13 -10.96
C ALA A 91 -2.62 15.56 -10.60
N PRO A 92 -3.18 16.59 -11.26
CA PRO A 92 -4.46 17.21 -10.87
C PRO A 92 -5.67 16.29 -11.10
N GLU A 93 -5.56 15.40 -12.08
CA GLU A 93 -6.59 14.41 -12.36
C GLU A 93 -6.34 13.18 -11.49
N LEU A 94 -7.14 13.04 -10.44
CA LEU A 94 -7.06 11.92 -9.50
C LEU A 94 -7.18 10.56 -10.18
N ASP A 95 -8.04 10.46 -11.20
CA ASP A 95 -8.23 9.23 -11.98
C ASP A 95 -6.95 8.81 -12.72
N LYS A 96 -6.12 9.80 -13.08
CA LYS A 96 -4.80 9.57 -13.68
C LYS A 96 -3.78 9.02 -12.68
N LEU A 97 -4.00 9.11 -11.36
CA LEU A 97 -3.07 8.58 -10.36
C LEU A 97 -2.88 7.05 -10.51
N PHE A 98 -3.88 6.34 -11.04
CA PHE A 98 -3.83 4.89 -11.19
C PHE A 98 -3.34 4.40 -12.56
N ILE A 99 -3.03 5.31 -13.49
CA ILE A 99 -2.40 4.94 -14.77
C ILE A 99 -0.95 4.48 -14.56
N TYR A 100 -0.31 4.99 -13.49
CA TYR A 100 1.06 4.66 -13.16
C TYR A 100 1.19 3.16 -12.85
N LYS A 101 2.30 2.59 -13.31
CA LYS A 101 2.61 1.16 -13.16
C LYS A 101 3.30 0.86 -11.84
N ALA A 102 4.08 1.81 -11.35
CA ALA A 102 4.73 1.72 -10.07
C ALA A 102 4.84 3.11 -9.44
N MET A 103 4.94 3.14 -8.12
CA MET A 103 5.21 4.34 -7.35
C MET A 103 6.20 4.00 -6.24
N ASN A 104 7.21 4.84 -6.05
CA ASN A 104 8.27 4.64 -5.08
C ASN A 104 8.68 5.96 -4.43
N ILE A 105 9.46 5.87 -3.35
CA ILE A 105 10.01 7.01 -2.62
C ILE A 105 11.52 7.01 -2.78
N SER A 106 12.11 8.13 -3.17
CA SER A 106 13.55 8.35 -3.02
C SER A 106 13.83 8.91 -1.62
N GLY A 107 15.01 8.63 -1.07
CA GLY A 107 15.45 9.21 0.21
C GLY A 107 14.89 8.55 1.47
N ILE A 108 13.88 7.67 1.34
CA ILE A 108 13.32 6.86 2.43
C ILE A 108 13.21 5.41 1.98
N GLY A 109 13.63 4.47 2.83
CA GLY A 109 13.49 3.05 2.59
C GLY A 109 12.04 2.57 2.69
N LEU A 110 11.66 1.65 1.80
CA LEU A 110 10.31 1.09 1.70
C LEU A 110 10.31 -0.44 1.68
N LYS A 111 11.48 -1.06 1.75
CA LYS A 111 11.59 -2.50 1.86
C LYS A 111 11.52 -2.88 3.33
N GLU A 112 11.28 -4.15 3.61
CA GLU A 112 11.16 -4.63 4.98
C GLU A 112 12.46 -4.42 5.76
N GLU A 113 13.62 -4.60 5.10
CA GLU A 113 14.94 -4.44 5.71
C GLU A 113 15.34 -2.99 6.00
N ASP A 114 14.77 -2.00 5.29
CA ASP A 114 15.13 -0.57 5.40
C ASP A 114 13.91 0.32 5.66
N PHE A 115 12.82 -0.24 6.19
CA PHE A 115 11.53 0.44 6.22
C PHE A 115 11.56 1.72 7.06
N GLY A 116 11.31 2.86 6.41
CA GLY A 116 11.32 4.17 7.06
C GLY A 116 12.70 4.73 7.35
N GLU A 117 13.78 4.00 7.04
CA GLU A 117 15.14 4.50 7.20
C GLU A 117 15.39 5.66 6.21
N ILE A 118 15.97 6.74 6.73
CA ILE A 118 16.35 7.89 5.91
C ILE A 118 17.69 7.64 5.25
N ARG A 119 17.82 8.09 4.00
CA ARG A 119 19.10 8.10 3.28
C ARG A 119 19.69 9.50 3.37
N GLU A 120 20.67 9.68 4.25
CA GLU A 120 21.27 10.99 4.52
C GLU A 120 21.78 11.68 3.23
N GLY A 121 21.55 12.99 3.15
CA GLY A 121 21.91 13.80 1.99
C GLY A 121 21.08 13.52 0.73
N LYS A 122 20.10 12.60 0.78
CA LYS A 122 19.15 12.38 -0.32
C LYS A 122 17.88 13.18 -0.12
N TYR A 123 17.32 13.60 -1.25
CA TYR A 123 16.02 14.25 -1.29
C TYR A 123 14.89 13.22 -1.23
N VAL A 124 13.87 13.57 -0.46
CA VAL A 124 12.62 12.81 -0.38
C VAL A 124 11.71 13.22 -1.52
N GLN A 125 11.39 12.26 -2.37
CA GLN A 125 10.57 12.48 -3.56
C GLN A 125 9.67 11.28 -3.79
N ILE A 126 8.40 11.53 -4.11
CA ILE A 126 7.51 10.49 -4.64
C ILE A 126 7.69 10.46 -6.15
N ILE A 127 8.03 9.28 -6.67
CA ILE A 127 8.29 9.04 -8.10
C ILE A 127 7.34 7.97 -8.60
N ALA A 128 6.65 8.24 -9.69
CA ALA A 128 5.80 7.29 -10.38
C ALA A 128 6.39 6.88 -11.74
N ILE A 129 6.09 5.66 -12.18
CA ILE A 129 6.53 5.12 -13.46
C ILE A 129 5.33 4.97 -14.39
N THR A 130 5.43 5.52 -15.60
CA THR A 130 4.46 5.28 -16.68
C THR A 130 5.14 4.62 -17.88
N TYR A 131 4.33 3.99 -18.75
CA TYR A 131 4.76 3.54 -20.07
C TYR A 131 4.05 4.39 -21.12
N GLU A 132 4.67 5.50 -21.49
CA GLU A 132 4.23 6.28 -22.65
C GLU A 132 4.85 5.66 -23.91
N PRO A 133 4.07 5.44 -24.98
CA PRO A 133 4.65 5.09 -26.27
C PRO A 133 5.52 6.25 -26.76
N ASP A 134 6.76 5.97 -27.15
CA ASP A 134 7.61 6.96 -27.80
C ASP A 134 7.07 7.32 -29.20
N LYS A 135 7.65 8.33 -29.84
CA LYS A 135 7.27 8.76 -31.20
C LYS A 135 7.39 7.64 -32.26
N SER A 136 8.04 6.52 -31.93
CA SER A 136 8.20 5.32 -32.76
C SER A 136 7.30 4.15 -32.31
N GLY A 137 6.38 4.38 -31.37
CA GLY A 137 5.45 3.38 -30.84
C GLY A 137 6.06 2.41 -29.81
N LYS A 138 7.35 2.54 -29.46
CA LYS A 138 7.99 1.69 -28.45
C LYS A 138 7.69 2.23 -27.06
N LYS A 139 7.11 1.38 -26.20
CA LYS A 139 6.81 1.72 -24.80
C LYS A 139 8.12 1.84 -24.01
N LYS A 140 8.45 3.04 -23.54
CA LYS A 140 9.59 3.27 -22.64
C LYS A 140 9.11 3.65 -21.25
N ALA A 141 9.81 3.16 -20.23
CA ALA A 141 9.58 3.57 -18.86
C ALA A 141 9.95 5.06 -18.71
N LYS A 142 9.05 5.85 -18.13
CA LYS A 142 9.29 7.25 -17.81
C LYS A 142 9.01 7.49 -16.33
N ASN A 143 9.98 8.09 -15.66
CA ASN A 143 9.87 8.53 -14.28
C ASN A 143 9.19 9.90 -14.23
N ILE A 144 8.16 10.02 -13.40
CA ILE A 144 7.42 11.26 -13.16
C ILE A 144 7.53 11.59 -11.68
N SER A 145 8.02 12.80 -11.39
CA SER A 145 8.02 13.34 -10.04
C SER A 145 6.60 13.76 -9.64
N LEU A 146 6.05 13.16 -8.59
CA LEU A 146 4.75 13.55 -8.04
C LEU A 146 4.85 14.56 -6.90
N GLY A 147 5.98 14.60 -6.19
CA GLY A 147 6.21 15.57 -5.13
C GLY A 147 7.66 15.53 -4.68
N TYR A 148 8.21 16.71 -4.35
CA TYR A 148 9.56 16.89 -3.83
C TYR A 148 9.46 17.60 -2.48
N PHE A 149 10.04 16.99 -1.45
CA PHE A 149 9.77 17.36 -0.07
C PHE A 149 11.01 17.89 0.67
N GLY A 150 12.14 18.06 -0.04
CA GLY A 150 13.39 18.49 0.59
C GLY A 150 14.24 17.32 1.08
N LYS A 151 15.28 17.62 1.85
CA LYS A 151 16.26 16.60 2.29
C LYS A 151 15.66 15.74 3.40
N ALA A 152 15.99 14.45 3.39
CA ALA A 152 15.40 13.50 4.34
C ALA A 152 15.64 13.91 5.81
N GLU A 153 16.82 14.42 6.14
CA GLU A 153 17.15 14.91 7.48
C GLU A 153 16.33 16.13 7.93
N THR A 154 15.86 16.96 6.99
CA THR A 154 15.11 18.20 7.29
C THR A 154 13.61 17.97 7.56
N LEU A 155 13.10 16.79 7.24
CA LEU A 155 11.68 16.48 7.39
C LEU A 155 11.35 15.93 8.78
N SER A 156 10.22 16.38 9.33
CA SER A 156 9.69 15.82 10.58
C SER A 156 9.32 14.35 10.40
N LYS A 157 9.34 13.59 11.50
CA LYS A 157 8.98 12.17 11.50
C LYS A 157 7.55 11.95 10.99
N ASP A 158 6.61 12.78 11.43
CA ASP A 158 5.20 12.66 11.03
C ASP A 158 5.02 12.92 9.54
N PHE A 159 5.70 13.93 8.98
CA PHE A 159 5.61 14.22 7.56
C PHE A 159 6.24 13.11 6.70
N LYS A 160 7.34 12.49 7.16
CA LYS A 160 7.90 11.29 6.51
C LYS A 160 6.90 10.14 6.51
N ASN A 161 6.23 9.89 7.64
CA ASN A 161 5.23 8.83 7.75
C ASN A 161 4.04 9.06 6.81
N GLU A 162 3.61 10.31 6.62
CA GLU A 162 2.55 10.66 5.67
C GLU A 162 2.96 10.38 4.21
N ILE A 163 4.21 10.69 3.83
CA ILE A 163 4.76 10.39 2.51
C ILE A 163 4.83 8.87 2.29
N ILE A 164 5.31 8.12 3.28
CA ILE A 164 5.34 6.65 3.26
C ILE A 164 3.92 6.09 3.12
N GLU A 165 3.00 6.53 3.97
CA GLU A 165 1.62 6.07 3.98
C GLU A 165 0.97 6.32 2.63
N PHE A 166 1.15 7.50 2.02
CA PHE A 166 0.57 7.79 0.71
C PHE A 166 0.98 6.76 -0.35
N VAL A 167 2.27 6.43 -0.44
CA VAL A 167 2.75 5.45 -1.42
C VAL A 167 2.25 4.06 -1.11
N LEU A 168 2.19 3.67 0.17
CA LEU A 168 1.64 2.36 0.57
C LEU A 168 0.13 2.25 0.28
N ARG A 169 -0.66 3.28 0.57
CA ARG A 169 -2.11 3.33 0.28
C ARG A 169 -2.38 3.26 -1.22
N TRP A 170 -1.53 3.90 -2.03
CA TRP A 170 -1.60 3.78 -3.48
C TRP A 170 -1.26 2.35 -3.95
N ARG A 171 -0.18 1.74 -3.43
CA ARG A 171 0.21 0.36 -3.76
C ARG A 171 -0.86 -0.64 -3.34
N TYR A 172 -1.51 -0.41 -2.20
CA TYR A 172 -2.62 -1.19 -1.69
C TYR A 172 -3.76 -1.22 -2.71
N GLU A 173 -4.23 -0.07 -3.20
CA GLU A 173 -5.27 -0.02 -4.24
C GLU A 173 -4.78 -0.64 -5.56
N LYS A 174 -3.52 -0.44 -5.92
CA LYS A 174 -2.94 -1.07 -7.13
C LYS A 174 -2.98 -2.60 -7.06
N ALA A 175 -2.84 -3.19 -5.87
CA ALA A 175 -2.96 -4.62 -5.66
C ALA A 175 -4.38 -5.13 -5.96
N PHE A 176 -5.44 -4.38 -5.60
CA PHE A 176 -6.82 -4.73 -5.96
C PHE A 176 -7.06 -4.70 -7.48
N GLN A 177 -6.51 -3.70 -8.17
CA GLN A 177 -6.58 -3.63 -9.64
C GLN A 177 -5.89 -4.84 -10.29
N ASN A 178 -4.72 -5.23 -9.78
CA ASN A 178 -3.99 -6.40 -10.27
C ASN A 178 -4.75 -7.69 -10.00
N LEU A 179 -5.29 -7.88 -8.78
CA LEU A 179 -6.11 -9.03 -8.43
C LEU A 179 -7.31 -9.17 -9.37
N LYS A 180 -8.01 -8.05 -9.63
CA LYS A 180 -9.13 -8.02 -10.57
C LYS A 180 -8.68 -8.40 -11.98
N HIS A 181 -7.57 -7.85 -12.46
CA HIS A 181 -7.02 -8.19 -13.77
C HIS A 181 -6.76 -9.70 -13.90
N TYR A 182 -6.15 -10.32 -12.88
CA TYR A 182 -5.93 -11.77 -12.89
C TYR A 182 -7.22 -12.57 -12.87
N LYS A 183 -8.25 -12.15 -12.10
CA LYS A 183 -9.57 -12.79 -12.13
C LYS A 183 -10.17 -12.80 -13.54
N VAL A 184 -10.04 -11.70 -14.28
CA VAL A 184 -10.50 -11.60 -15.68
C VAL A 184 -9.69 -12.50 -16.62
N LEU A 185 -8.37 -12.56 -16.46
CA LEU A 185 -7.55 -13.47 -17.28
C LEU A 185 -7.90 -14.94 -17.01
N LEU A 186 -8.09 -15.31 -15.74
CA LEU A 186 -8.48 -16.66 -15.34
C LEU A 186 -9.88 -17.03 -15.85
N SER A 187 -10.83 -16.08 -15.91
CA SER A 187 -12.16 -16.37 -16.43
C SER A 187 -12.19 -16.65 -17.94
N ARG A 188 -11.15 -16.24 -18.69
CA ARG A 188 -11.01 -16.53 -20.13
C ARG A 188 -10.43 -17.92 -20.43
N LEU A 189 -9.90 -18.59 -19.41
CA LEU A 189 -9.43 -19.97 -19.53
C LEU A 189 -10.59 -20.98 -19.41
N LYS A 190 -11.81 -20.49 -19.13
CA LYS A 190 -13.02 -21.30 -19.00
C LYS A 190 -13.85 -21.23 -20.27
#